data_AF-A0A7Y4TX73-F1
#
_entry.id   AF-A0A7Y4TX73-F1
#
_cell.length_a   1.000
_cell.length_b   1.000
_cell.length_c   1.000
_cell.angle_alpha   90.00
_cell.angle_beta   90.00
_cell.angle_gamma   90.00
#
_symmetry.space_group_name_H-M   'P 1'
#
loop_
_entity.id
_entity.type
_entity.pdbx_description
1 polymer ?
#
loop_
_entity_poly.entity_id
_entity_poly.type
_entity_poly.pdbx_seq_one_letter_code
_entity_poly.pdbx_strand_id
1 'polypeptide(L)' 'QQGCPSIYMRVISVCHELIAWYERKGYYQTGEHQPFEESRFETASIPFDFIVMQKEL' A
#
# COMPACT_ATOMS: atom_id res chain seq x y z
N GLN A 1 -22.11 -16.76 -7.55
CA GLN A 1 -21.04 -15.76 -7.80
C GLN A 1 -20.55 -15.30 -6.45
N GLN A 2 -19.27 -15.51 -6.11
CA GLN A 2 -18.68 -14.87 -4.94
C GLN A 2 -18.31 -13.45 -5.39
N GLY A 3 -19.09 -12.46 -4.96
CA GLY A 3 -18.78 -11.06 -5.22
C GLY A 3 -17.48 -10.71 -4.50
N CYS A 4 -16.52 -10.13 -5.21
CA CYS A 4 -15.36 -9.52 -4.58
C CYS A 4 -15.79 -8.08 -4.24
N PRO A 5 -15.95 -7.71 -2.96
CA PRO A 5 -16.48 -6.40 -2.59
C PRO A 5 -15.42 -5.29 -2.72
N SER A 6 -14.13 -5.65 -2.73
CA SER A 6 -13.04 -4.68 -2.67
C SER A 6 -11.70 -5.24 -3.15
N ILE A 7 -10.83 -4.32 -3.57
CA ILE A 7 -9.42 -4.55 -3.86
C ILE A 7 -8.58 -3.94 -2.74
N TYR A 8 -7.58 -4.68 -2.27
CA TYR A 8 -6.58 -4.20 -1.32
C TYR A 8 -5.20 -4.10 -1.97
N MET A 9 -4.42 -3.12 -1.58
CA MET A 9 -3.07 -2.89 -2.08
C MET A 9 -2.13 -2.44 -0.95
N ARG A 10 -0.91 -2.97 -0.94
CA ARG A 10 0.19 -2.51 -0.09
C ARG A 10 1.05 -1.54 -0.88
N VAL A 11 1.20 -0.31 -0.39
CA VAL A 11 1.96 0.75 -1.07
C VAL A 11 3.07 1.24 -0.14
N ILE A 12 4.27 1.48 -0.66
CA ILE A 12 5.38 2.00 0.13
C ILE A 12 5.00 3.39 0.67
N SER A 13 5.06 3.54 1.99
CA SER A 13 4.62 4.74 2.75
C SER A 13 5.32 6.03 2.31
N VAL A 14 6.57 5.95 1.85
CA VAL A 14 7.37 7.11 1.43
C VAL A 14 7.15 7.52 -0.03
N CYS A 15 6.41 6.73 -0.82
CA CYS A 15 6.13 7.03 -2.24
C CYS A 15 4.89 7.90 -2.41
N HIS A 16 4.92 9.14 -1.91
CA HIS A 16 3.77 10.05 -1.87
C HIS A 16 3.07 10.26 -3.23
N GLU A 17 3.81 10.31 -4.34
CA GLU A 17 3.21 10.47 -5.67
C GLU A 17 2.35 9.27 -6.07
N LEU A 18 2.83 8.06 -5.75
CA LEU A 18 2.11 6.81 -6.03
C LEU A 18 0.84 6.70 -5.17
N ILE A 19 0.94 7.07 -3.89
CA ILE A 19 -0.21 7.13 -2.98
C ILE A 19 -1.27 8.08 -3.54
N ALA A 20 -0.88 9.32 -3.89
CA ALA A 20 -1.79 10.31 -4.46
C ALA A 20 -2.39 9.85 -5.79
N TRP A 21 -1.66 9.08 -6.60
CA TRP A 21 -2.18 8.48 -7.82
C TRP A 21 -3.29 7.47 -7.54
N TYR A 22 -3.09 6.59 -6.55
CA TYR A 22 -4.11 5.61 -6.14
C TYR A 22 -5.34 6.27 -5.53
N GLU A 23 -5.17 7.33 -4.74
CA GLU A 23 -6.28 8.14 -4.22
C GLU A 23 -7.17 8.68 -5.35
N ARG A 24 -6.56 9.23 -6.42
CA ARG A 24 -7.30 9.68 -7.62
C ARG A 24 -7.99 8.55 -8.38
N LYS A 25 -7.60 7.28 -8.18
CA LYS A 25 -8.21 6.10 -8.80
C LYS A 25 -9.33 5.48 -7.95
N GLY A 26 -9.67 6.11 -6.83
CA GLY A 26 -10.73 5.68 -5.92
C GLY A 26 -10.25 4.72 -4.83
N TYR A 27 -8.94 4.61 -4.62
CA TYR A 27 -8.43 3.96 -3.42
C TYR A 27 -8.43 4.93 -2.25
N TYR A 28 -8.55 4.43 -1.03
CA TYR A 28 -8.38 5.22 0.19
C TYR A 28 -7.49 4.45 1.17
N GLN A 29 -6.77 5.17 2.02
CA GLN A 29 -5.93 4.56 3.05
C GLN A 29 -6.82 3.93 4.13
N THR A 30 -6.53 2.69 4.52
CA THR A 30 -7.29 1.98 5.57
C THR A 30 -6.82 2.33 6.98
N GLY A 31 -5.66 2.99 7.11
CA GLY A 31 -4.97 3.25 8.38
C GLY A 31 -4.10 2.08 8.86
N GLU A 32 -4.09 0.95 8.14
CA GLU A 32 -3.20 -0.17 8.45
C GLU A 32 -1.80 0.06 7.87
N HIS A 33 -0.78 -0.17 8.71
CA HIS A 33 0.63 -0.14 8.34
C HIS A 33 1.24 -1.52 8.55
N GLN A 34 2.05 -1.98 7.60
CA GLN A 34 2.72 -3.27 7.66
C GLN A 34 4.22 -3.09 7.45
N PRO A 35 5.07 -3.74 8.26
CA PRO A 35 6.51 -3.60 8.13
C PRO A 35 6.98 -4.06 6.75
N PHE A 36 8.00 -3.38 6.22
CA PHE A 36 8.78 -3.92 5.13
C PHE A 36 9.79 -4.91 5.70
N GLU A 37 9.55 -6.21 5.50
CA GLU A 37 10.51 -7.23 5.92
C GLU A 37 11.79 -7.11 5.08
N GLU A 38 12.91 -6.75 5.71
CA GLU A 38 14.21 -6.66 5.06
C GLU A 38 14.55 -8.02 4.41
N SER A 39 14.58 -8.07 3.08
CA SER A 39 15.07 -9.25 2.37
C SER A 39 16.58 -9.39 2.59
N ARG A 40 17.11 -10.62 2.52
CA ARG A 40 18.55 -10.95 2.70
C ARG A 40 19.52 -10.23 1.76
N PHE A 41 19.04 -9.42 0.82
CA PHE A 41 19.84 -8.68 -0.13
C PHE A 41 19.68 -7.19 0.12
N GLU A 42 20.82 -6.58 0.49
CA GLU A 42 21.13 -5.16 0.56
C GLU A 42 20.06 -4.30 1.26
N THR A 43 20.34 -4.01 2.53
CA THR A 43 19.61 -3.06 3.38
C THR A 43 19.26 -1.80 2.59
N ALA A 44 17.98 -1.63 2.28
CA ALA A 44 17.50 -0.35 1.79
C ALA A 44 17.94 0.72 2.78
N SER A 45 18.69 1.73 2.33
CA SER A 45 19.30 2.72 3.23
C SER A 45 18.29 3.58 4.00
N ILE A 46 17.00 3.46 3.68
CA ILE A 46 15.90 4.15 4.35
C ILE A 46 14.92 3.07 4.80
N PRO A 47 14.60 2.97 6.11
CA PRO A 47 13.51 2.14 6.57
C PRO A 47 12.18 2.72 6.07
N PHE A 48 11.33 1.89 5.50
CA PHE A 48 9.97 2.27 5.10
C PHE A 48 9.01 1.14 5.41
N ASP A 49 7.74 1.47 5.62
CA ASP A 49 6.67 0.51 5.80
C ASP A 49 5.74 0.52 4.58
N PHE A 50 4.87 -0.47 4.49
CA PHE A 50 3.69 -0.43 3.63
C PHE A 50 2.52 0.23 4.34
N ILE A 51 1.78 1.07 3.63
CA ILE A 51 0.39 1.40 3.97
C ILE A 51 -0.55 0.49 3.20
N VAL A 52 -1.70 0.17 3.78
CA VAL A 52 -2.76 -0.55 3.08
C VAL A 52 -3.78 0.44 2.51
N MET A 53 -4.07 0.29 1.23
CA MET A 53 -5.10 1.04 0.52
C MET A 53 -6.21 0.09 0.05
N GLN A 54 -7.45 0.54 0.12
CA GLN A 54 -8.64 -0.20 -0.29
C GLN A 54 -9.40 0.56 -1.37
N LYS A 55 -10.00 -0.17 -2.31
CA LYS A 55 -10.99 0.35 -3.26
C LYS A 55 -12.19 -0.59 -3.32
N GLU A 56 -13.40 -0.04 -3.26
CA GLU A 56 -14.64 -0.80 -3.47
C GLU A 56 -14.87 -1.08 -4.97
N LEU A 57 -15.40 -2.26 -5.30
CA LEU A 57 -15.60 -2.76 -6.67
C LEU A 57 -16.99 -2.47 -7.23
#